data_AF-A0A4P5Q6P0-F1
#
_entry.id   AF-A0A4P5Q6P0-F1
#
_cell.length_a   1.000
_cell.length_b   1.000
_cell.length_c   1.000
_cell.angle_alpha   90.00
_cell.angle_beta   90.00
_cell.angle_gamma   90.00
#
_symmetry.space_group_name_H-M   'P 1'
#
loop_
_entity.id
_entity.type
_entity.pdbx_description
1 polymer ?
#
loop_
_entity_poly.entity_id
_entity_poly.type
_entity_poly.pdbx_seq_one_letter_code
_entity_poly.pdbx_strand_id
1 'polypeptide(L)'
;MCIYERCALFGVMGAGIVGAIAPKSPLRYAGIALWIYSAGKGLQLAWEHTMLQLHPSPFVTCDFAARFPSWLPLDKWLPQVFVATGDCAERQWVFLSLDMVQWLVGIFAVFLVIAVLVLIAQPFKPKRRDLFGR
;
A
#
# COMPACT_ATOMS: atom_id res chain seq x y z
N MET A 1 -10.98 1.21 8.80
CA MET A 1 -9.57 1.46 8.40
C MET A 1 -8.99 0.33 7.53
N CYS A 2 -9.14 -0.94 7.91
CA CYS A 2 -8.56 -2.10 7.19
C CYS A 2 -8.90 -2.18 5.69
N ILE A 3 -10.08 -1.73 5.28
CA ILE A 3 -10.48 -1.71 3.87
C ILE A 3 -9.56 -0.80 3.04
N TYR A 4 -9.23 0.38 3.57
CA TYR A 4 -8.36 1.32 2.88
C TYR A 4 -6.90 0.82 2.85
N GLU A 5 -6.45 0.08 3.86
CA GLU A 5 -5.16 -0.61 3.85
C GLU A 5 -5.11 -1.67 2.73
N ARG A 6 -6.19 -2.45 2.53
CA ARG A 6 -6.31 -3.37 1.39
C ARG A 6 -6.28 -2.63 0.05
N CYS A 7 -7.00 -1.51 -0.07
CA CYS A 7 -6.94 -0.67 -1.26
C CYS A 7 -5.50 -0.20 -1.55
N ALA A 8 -4.76 0.21 -0.51
CA ALA A 8 -3.37 0.62 -0.64
C ALA A 8 -2.48 -0.53 -1.13
N LEU A 9 -2.66 -1.75 -0.60
CA LEU A 9 -1.96 -2.95 -1.08
C LEU A 9 -2.28 -3.27 -2.55
N PHE A 10 -3.55 -3.19 -2.96
CA PHE A 10 -3.92 -3.34 -4.37
C PHE A 10 -3.32 -2.25 -5.25
N GLY A 11 -3.18 -1.02 -4.74
CA GLY A 11 -2.46 0.07 -5.40
C GLY A 11 -0.97 -0.25 -5.64
N VAL A 12 -0.29 -0.82 -4.64
CA VAL A 12 1.10 -1.29 -4.76
C VAL A 12 1.20 -2.43 -5.79
N MET A 13 0.27 -3.38 -5.74
CA MET A 13 0.23 -4.49 -6.70
C MET A 13 0.00 -4.01 -8.14
N GLY A 14 -0.95 -3.09 -8.34
CA GLY A 14 -1.22 -2.47 -9.64
C GLY A 14 -0.02 -1.69 -10.17
N ALA A 15 0.67 -0.95 -9.29
CA ALA A 15 1.91 -0.27 -9.65
C ALA A 15 3.03 -1.23 -10.09
N GLY A 16 3.14 -2.39 -9.44
CA GLY A 16 4.05 -3.47 -9.84
C GLY A 16 3.75 -4.03 -11.23
N ILE A 17 2.47 -4.26 -11.54
CA ILE A 17 2.02 -4.74 -12.85
C ILE A 17 2.33 -3.69 -13.94
N VAL A 18 2.01 -2.42 -13.69
CA VAL A 18 2.30 -1.32 -14.62
C VAL A 18 3.81 -1.19 -14.86
N GLY A 19 4.63 -1.35 -13.81
CA GLY A 19 6.08 -1.37 -13.91
C GLY A 19 6.64 -2.54 -14.74
N ALA A 20 5.98 -3.70 -14.70
CA ALA A 20 6.39 -4.91 -15.43
C ALA A 20 6.03 -4.88 -16.93
N ILE A 21 4.90 -4.28 -17.30
CA ILE A 21 4.38 -4.29 -18.69
C ILE A 21 5.25 -3.45 -19.64
N ALA A 22 5.81 -2.32 -19.18
CA ALA A 22 6.57 -1.43 -20.06
C ALA A 22 7.82 -0.83 -19.37
N PRO A 23 8.89 -1.62 -19.17
CA PRO A 23 10.09 -1.18 -18.45
C PRO A 23 10.94 -0.13 -19.20
N LYS A 24 10.74 0.01 -20.53
CA LYS A 24 11.51 0.91 -21.40
C LYS A 24 10.82 2.25 -21.69
N SER A 25 9.55 2.42 -21.31
CA SER A 25 8.76 3.61 -21.63
C SER A 25 8.67 4.56 -20.41
N PRO A 26 8.30 5.84 -20.60
CA PRO A 26 8.12 6.78 -19.48
C PRO A 26 6.99 6.37 -18.52
N LEU A 27 6.14 5.39 -18.87
CA LEU A 27 5.15 4.81 -17.96
C LEU A 27 5.77 4.21 -16.69
N ARG A 28 7.06 3.87 -16.71
CA ARG A 28 7.79 3.44 -15.51
C ARG A 28 7.71 4.48 -14.39
N TYR A 29 7.82 5.78 -14.70
CA TYR A 29 7.72 6.84 -13.70
C TYR A 29 6.31 6.96 -13.13
N ALA A 30 5.27 6.74 -13.95
CA ALA A 30 3.89 6.71 -13.49
C ALA A 30 3.65 5.52 -12.53
N GLY A 31 4.20 4.35 -12.85
CA GLY A 31 4.16 3.17 -11.97
C GLY A 31 4.88 3.43 -10.64
N ILE A 32 6.09 4.01 -10.66
CA ILE A 32 6.84 4.35 -9.45
C ILE A 32 6.09 5.41 -8.62
N ALA A 33 5.52 6.44 -9.25
CA ALA A 33 4.74 7.46 -8.56
C ALA A 33 3.49 6.86 -7.89
N LEU A 34 2.78 5.96 -8.57
CA LEU A 34 1.65 5.23 -8.00
C LEU A 34 2.07 4.34 -6.83
N TRP A 35 3.22 3.69 -6.94
CA TRP A 35 3.79 2.88 -5.86
C TRP A 35 4.12 3.72 -4.63
N ILE A 36 4.84 4.83 -4.79
CA ILE A 36 5.20 5.73 -3.68
C ILE A 36 3.94 6.30 -3.04
N TYR A 37 2.97 6.73 -3.85
CA TYR A 37 1.70 7.26 -3.35
C TYR A 37 0.93 6.22 -2.52
N SER A 38 0.77 5.00 -3.04
CA SER A 38 0.06 3.92 -2.36
C SER A 38 0.76 3.46 -1.10
N ALA A 39 2.09 3.31 -1.11
CA ALA A 39 2.87 2.96 0.06
C ALA A 39 2.85 4.06 1.14
N GLY A 40 2.95 5.33 0.74
CA GLY A 40 2.87 6.47 1.66
C GLY A 40 1.50 6.60 2.33
N LYS A 41 0.40 6.49 1.54
CA LYS A 41 -0.95 6.47 2.11
C LYS A 41 -1.16 5.23 2.99
N GLY A 42 -0.71 4.06 2.55
CA GLY A 42 -0.80 2.82 3.34
C GLY A 42 -0.11 2.94 4.71
N LEU A 43 1.08 3.54 4.74
CA LEU A 43 1.82 3.78 5.98
C LEU A 43 1.09 4.74 6.93
N GLN A 44 0.55 5.85 6.41
CA GLN A 44 -0.23 6.81 7.20
C GLN A 44 -1.45 6.12 7.84
N LEU A 45 -2.19 5.34 7.06
CA LEU A 45 -3.38 4.65 7.55
C LEU A 45 -3.05 3.57 8.59
N ALA A 46 -2.02 2.77 8.35
CA ALA A 46 -1.58 1.75 9.31
C ALA A 46 -1.11 2.39 10.63
N TRP A 47 -0.48 3.57 10.56
CA TRP A 47 -0.09 4.33 11.75
C TRP A 47 -1.29 4.85 12.55
N GLU A 48 -2.26 5.47 11.88
CA GLU A 48 -3.51 5.92 12.50
C GLU A 48 -4.25 4.75 13.15
N HIS A 49 -4.31 3.61 12.46
CA HIS A 49 -4.95 2.40 12.96
C HIS A 49 -4.21 1.82 14.18
N THR A 50 -2.88 1.84 14.18
CA THR A 50 -2.07 1.43 15.35
C THR A 50 -2.34 2.36 16.54
N MET A 51 -2.42 3.67 16.31
CA MET A 51 -2.71 4.61 17.40
C MET A 51 -4.10 4.43 17.99
N LEU A 52 -5.10 4.11 17.16
CA LEU A 52 -6.44 3.77 17.63
C LEU A 52 -6.45 2.50 18.50
N GLN A 53 -5.59 1.52 18.22
CA GLN A 53 -5.47 0.29 19.00
C GLN A 53 -4.71 0.47 20.33
N LEU A 54 -3.76 1.41 20.40
CA LEU A 54 -3.03 1.74 21.63
C LEU A 54 -3.80 2.74 22.51
N HIS A 55 -4.53 3.68 21.91
CA HIS A 55 -5.28 4.73 22.60
C HIS A 55 -6.77 4.67 22.18
N PRO A 56 -7.53 3.69 22.69
CA PRO A 56 -8.94 3.55 22.34
C PRO A 56 -9.70 4.77 22.85
N SER A 57 -10.26 5.55 21.94
CA SER A 57 -11.15 6.66 22.27
C SER A 57 -12.57 6.33 21.78
N PRO A 58 -13.59 6.42 22.64
CA PRO A 58 -14.96 5.98 22.32
C PRO A 58 -15.68 6.86 21.29
N PHE A 59 -15.08 8.00 20.90
CA PHE A 59 -15.66 8.95 19.94
C PHE A 59 -15.23 8.72 18.49
N VAL A 60 -14.16 7.96 18.25
CA VAL A 60 -13.69 7.60 16.91
C VAL A 60 -14.20 6.22 16.55
N THR A 61 -15.32 6.21 15.84
CA THR A 61 -15.87 5.01 15.23
C THR A 61 -15.31 4.85 13.82
N CYS A 62 -14.91 3.62 13.47
CA CYS A 62 -14.56 3.33 12.08
C CYS A 62 -15.85 3.21 11.26
N ASP A 63 -15.95 3.95 10.16
CA ASP A 63 -17.08 3.84 9.25
C ASP A 63 -17.25 2.39 8.76
N PHE A 64 -18.45 1.83 8.93
CA PHE A 64 -18.85 0.51 8.42
C PHE A 64 -18.99 0.47 6.89
N ALA A 65 -18.99 1.64 6.23
CA ALA A 65 -19.00 1.74 4.78
C ALA A 65 -17.83 2.61 4.31
N ALA A 66 -17.04 2.10 3.36
CA ALA A 66 -16.01 2.90 2.72
C ALA A 66 -16.67 4.04 1.93
N ARG A 67 -16.30 5.29 2.23
CA ARG A 67 -16.79 6.47 1.49
C ARG A 67 -15.97 6.65 0.23
N PHE A 68 -16.25 5.83 -0.79
CA PHE A 68 -15.70 6.04 -2.11
C PHE A 68 -16.43 7.18 -2.82
N PRO A 69 -15.72 8.04 -3.57
CA PRO A 69 -16.36 9.10 -4.33
C PRO A 69 -17.20 8.51 -5.48
N SER A 70 -18.27 9.20 -5.87
CA SER A 70 -19.32 8.67 -6.78
C SER A 70 -18.82 8.20 -8.16
N TRP A 71 -17.64 8.64 -8.59
CA TRP A 71 -17.00 8.25 -9.86
C TRP A 71 -16.21 6.94 -9.79
N LEU A 72 -15.99 6.37 -8.59
CA LEU A 72 -15.25 5.12 -8.41
C LEU A 72 -15.89 4.22 -7.33
N PRO A 73 -17.06 3.61 -7.60
CA PRO A 73 -17.78 2.76 -6.64
C PRO A 73 -17.12 1.37 -6.53
N LEU A 74 -15.91 1.33 -5.95
CA LEU A 74 -15.12 0.10 -5.78
C LEU A 74 -15.84 -0.96 -4.93
N ASP A 75 -16.66 -0.49 -4.00
CA ASP A 75 -17.57 -1.27 -3.15
C ASP A 75 -18.62 -2.06 -3.95
N LYS A 76 -19.12 -1.49 -5.05
CA LYS A 76 -20.11 -2.15 -5.93
C LYS A 76 -19.47 -3.15 -6.89
N TRP A 77 -18.23 -2.90 -7.31
CA TRP A 77 -17.52 -3.75 -8.26
C TRP A 77 -16.96 -5.03 -7.62
N LEU A 78 -16.53 -4.97 -6.35
CA LEU A 78 -15.95 -6.10 -5.62
C LEU A 78 -16.47 -6.19 -4.17
N PRO A 79 -17.76 -6.52 -3.98
CA PRO A 79 -18.38 -6.52 -2.65
C PRO A 79 -17.72 -7.51 -1.68
N GLN A 80 -17.20 -8.65 -2.15
CA GLN A 80 -16.54 -9.63 -1.27
C GLN A 80 -15.26 -9.10 -0.59
N VAL A 81 -14.59 -8.10 -1.16
CA VAL A 81 -13.31 -7.59 -0.66
C VAL A 81 -13.47 -6.28 0.11
N PHE A 82 -14.49 -5.49 -0.25
CA PHE A 82 -14.72 -4.13 0.25
C PHE A 82 -15.87 -3.99 1.26
N VAL A 83 -16.66 -5.04 1.54
CA VAL A 83 -17.66 -5.02 2.61
C VAL A 83 -16.99 -5.09 3.97
N ALA A 84 -17.25 -4.10 4.84
CA ALA A 84 -16.82 -4.14 6.22
C ALA A 84 -17.69 -5.12 7.00
N THR A 85 -17.09 -6.20 7.50
CA THR A 85 -17.79 -7.23 8.27
C THR A 85 -17.42 -7.23 9.75
N GLY A 86 -16.67 -6.23 10.25
CA GLY A 86 -16.26 -6.21 11.65
C GLY A 86 -15.77 -4.87 12.19
N ASP A 87 -15.70 -4.80 13.52
CA ASP A 87 -15.16 -3.68 14.29
C ASP A 87 -13.64 -3.56 14.07
N CYS A 88 -13.18 -2.35 13.73
CA CYS A 88 -11.75 -2.07 13.55
C CYS A 88 -10.98 -2.02 14.89
N ALA A 89 -11.68 -2.01 16.03
CA ALA A 89 -11.07 -1.98 17.36
C ALA A 89 -10.70 -3.38 17.89
N GLU A 90 -11.16 -4.44 17.24
CA GLU A 90 -10.90 -5.82 17.65
C GLU A 90 -9.52 -6.31 17.18
N ARG A 91 -8.74 -6.85 18.11
CA ARG A 91 -7.43 -7.46 17.83
C ARG A 91 -7.65 -8.89 17.32
N GLN A 92 -7.81 -9.02 16.00
CA GLN A 92 -8.10 -10.30 15.35
C GLN A 92 -6.91 -11.28 15.31
N TRP A 93 -5.68 -10.75 15.27
CA TRP A 93 -4.47 -11.56 15.12
C TRP A 93 -3.28 -10.91 15.81
N VAL A 94 -2.58 -11.71 16.61
CA VAL A 94 -1.34 -11.34 17.30
C VAL A 94 -0.29 -12.37 16.94
N PHE A 95 0.85 -11.91 16.45
CA PHE A 95 1.98 -12.76 16.10
C PHE A 95 3.26 -12.15 16.65
N LEU A 96 4.00 -12.96 17.41
CA LEU A 96 5.24 -12.54 18.05
C LEU A 96 5.06 -11.30 18.93
N SER A 97 3.96 -11.23 19.69
CA SER A 97 3.51 -10.08 20.50
C SER A 97 3.14 -8.79 19.75
N LEU A 98 3.19 -8.79 18.41
CA LEU A 98 2.76 -7.68 17.58
C LEU A 98 1.39 -7.96 16.96
N ASP A 99 0.55 -6.94 16.92
CA ASP A 99 -0.73 -7.00 16.22
C ASP A 99 -0.53 -6.98 14.69
N MET A 100 -1.50 -7.51 13.94
CA MET A 100 -1.52 -7.45 12.47
C MET A 100 -1.24 -6.04 11.92
N VAL A 101 -1.81 -5.02 12.56
CA VAL A 101 -1.69 -3.62 12.13
C VAL A 101 -0.25 -3.10 12.29
N GLN A 102 0.44 -3.48 13.37
CA GLN A 102 1.85 -3.13 13.58
C GLN A 102 2.73 -3.79 12.52
N TRP A 103 2.43 -5.03 12.12
CA TRP A 103 3.10 -5.69 10.99
C TRP A 103 2.86 -4.95 9.66
N LEU A 104 1.64 -4.47 9.43
CA LEU A 104 1.30 -3.68 8.24
C LEU A 104 2.10 -2.38 8.16
N VAL A 105 2.32 -1.67 9.28
CA VAL A 105 3.21 -0.49 9.33
C VAL A 105 4.61 -0.86 8.84
N GLY A 106 5.18 -1.97 9.33
CA GLY A 106 6.50 -2.44 8.92
C GLY A 106 6.58 -2.77 7.42
N ILE A 107 5.57 -3.49 6.89
CA ILE A 107 5.52 -3.88 5.48
C ILE A 107 5.40 -2.66 4.57
N PHE A 108 4.51 -1.70 4.89
CA PHE A 108 4.38 -0.47 4.11
C PHE A 108 5.64 0.40 4.17
N ALA A 109 6.32 0.47 5.32
CA ALA A 109 7.60 1.15 5.44
C ALA A 109 8.66 0.51 4.53
N VAL A 110 8.78 -0.82 4.52
CA VAL A 110 9.70 -1.54 3.63
C VAL A 110 9.36 -1.28 2.15
N PHE A 111 8.09 -1.34 1.77
CA PHE A 111 7.68 -1.01 0.40
C PHE A 111 8.04 0.41 -0.02
N LEU A 112 7.87 1.39 0.88
CA LEU A 112 8.24 2.78 0.62
C LEU A 112 9.75 2.92 0.45
N VAL A 113 10.55 2.30 1.33
CA VAL A 113 12.01 2.31 1.22
C VAL A 113 12.47 1.70 -0.10
N ILE A 114 11.94 0.54 -0.49
CA ILE A 114 12.29 -0.08 -1.78
C ILE A 114 11.88 0.83 -2.95
N ALA A 115 10.69 1.44 -2.90
CA ALA A 115 10.24 2.35 -3.96
C ALA A 115 11.18 3.56 -4.13
N VAL A 116 11.63 4.15 -3.02
CA VAL A 116 12.58 5.27 -3.02
C VAL A 116 13.95 4.83 -3.53
N LEU A 117 14.45 3.67 -3.10
CA LEU A 117 15.71 3.10 -3.62
C LEU A 117 15.65 2.87 -5.13
N VAL A 118 14.53 2.32 -5.63
CA VAL A 118 14.31 2.11 -7.08
C VAL A 118 14.24 3.43 -7.84
N LEU A 119 13.66 4.47 -7.25
CA LEU A 119 13.62 5.82 -7.84
C LEU A 119 15.02 6.43 -7.93
N ILE A 120 15.82 6.32 -6.87
CA ILE A 120 17.21 6.79 -6.84
C ILE A 120 18.11 5.96 -7.77
N ALA A 121 17.80 4.68 -7.98
CA ALA A 121 18.54 3.82 -8.91
C ALA A 121 18.26 4.11 -10.40
N GLN A 122 17.16 4.82 -10.75
CA GLN A 122 16.84 5.18 -12.14
C GLN A 122 17.96 5.94 -12.88
N PRO A 123 18.55 7.02 -12.32
CA PRO A 123 19.62 7.76 -12.98
C PRO A 123 20.92 6.97 -13.16
N PHE A 124 21.16 5.94 -12.34
CA PHE A 124 22.33 5.09 -12.46
C PHE A 124 22.10 4.02 -13.54
N LYS A 125 22.15 4.42 -14.82
CA LYS A 125 22.20 3.46 -15.92
C LYS A 125 23.42 2.55 -15.71
N PRO A 126 23.26 1.22 -15.65
CA PRO A 126 24.41 0.33 -15.61
C PRO A 126 25.23 0.56 -16.89
N LYS A 127 26.49 0.93 -16.72
CA LYS A 127 27.47 1.00 -17.81
C LYS A 127 27.47 -0.38 -18.47
N ARG A 128 27.04 -0.46 -19.74
CA ARG A 128 27.06 -1.68 -20.54
C ARG A 128 28.47 -2.27 -20.42
N ARG A 129 28.61 -3.40 -19.72
CA ARG A 129 29.82 -4.21 -19.83
C ARG A 129 29.61 -5.02 -21.09
N ASP A 130 30.00 -4.48 -22.24
CA ASP A 130 30.09 -5.24 -23.48
C ASP A 130 31.16 -6.33 -23.26
N LEU A 131 30.73 -7.48 -22.73
CA LEU A 131 31.59 -8.61 -22.38
C LEU A 131 31.72 -9.62 -23.53
N PHE A 132 31.25 -9.26 -24.73
CA PHE A 132 31.40 -10.04 -25.96
C PHE A 132 31.80 -9.10 -27.10
N GLY A 133 33.04 -8.62 -27.02
CA GLY A 133 33.79 -8.14 -28.18
C GLY A 133 34.82 -9.21 -28.55
N ARG A 134 34.40 -10.17 -29.37
CA ARG A 134 35.24 -10.99 -30.26
C ARG A 134 34.35 -11.69 -31.26
#